data_AF-A0A959G545-F1
#
_entry.id   AF-A0A959G545-F1
#
_cell.length_a   1.000
_cell.length_b   1.000
_cell.length_c   1.000
_cell.angle_alpha   90.00
_cell.angle_beta   90.00
_cell.angle_gamma   90.00
#
_symmetry.space_group_name_H-M   'P 1'
#
loop_
_entity.id
_entity.type
_entity.pdbx_description
1 polymer ?
#
loop_
_entity_poly.entity_id
_entity_poly.type
_entity_poly.pdbx_seq_one_letter_code
_entity_poly.pdbx_strand_id
1 'polypeptide(L)'
;MTFPISAIEQQFSDALLLQAEELLDQQAVHQLYELEKHLWIAQVDKREVEMQISPSKVKALSCDCPTFESQGSCKHVLAGLLYLRRHLREEAEAAAATTPERPKTQQAPHKLTIPKILENVEREELLDFIREFARTNRNFALALKARFAGSVLLSDDRQKYRQLLDAVISNARNKKDQLSFRATQKIIKVAAELIQQSEQSILNGDPNEALHILEALIEKITPIIRKAAGLEENLEGLLDQVFQQYQLLLNQLIAPALKRRIWDFLAAETKKSVYLHSFVCFLHLFRLLHQLAEEPRQMTELRKLIEQFLHRKKIKSAFRAKLHVWTFELLQKENKPSEAEAYLIQHLHEPEFLLFATHQAFDYGEYERARFLAHQGLQD
;
A
#
# COMPACT_ATOMS: atom_id res chain seq x y z
N MET A 1 -8.01 -17.94 -11.87
CA MET A 1 -8.28 -19.37 -12.15
C MET A 1 -7.13 -20.18 -11.57
N THR A 2 -7.41 -21.36 -11.01
CA THR A 2 -6.37 -22.24 -10.45
C THR A 2 -6.48 -23.63 -11.06
N PHE A 3 -5.41 -24.13 -11.69
CA PHE A 3 -5.43 -25.44 -12.34
C PHE A 3 -4.03 -26.10 -12.32
N PRO A 4 -3.94 -27.44 -12.42
CA PRO A 4 -2.65 -28.12 -12.51
C PRO A 4 -1.89 -27.75 -13.78
N ILE A 5 -0.57 -27.50 -13.67
CA ILE A 5 0.27 -27.24 -14.86
C ILE A 5 0.32 -28.45 -15.82
N SER A 6 0.05 -29.66 -15.32
CA SER A 6 -0.06 -30.86 -16.14
C SER A 6 -1.33 -30.92 -16.99
N ALA A 7 -2.35 -30.11 -16.70
CA ALA A 7 -3.66 -30.15 -17.33
C ALA A 7 -3.94 -28.91 -18.20
N ILE A 8 -2.90 -28.24 -18.71
CA ILE A 8 -3.02 -27.04 -19.54
C ILE A 8 -3.98 -27.27 -20.71
N GLU A 9 -3.86 -28.42 -21.39
CA GLU A 9 -4.64 -28.79 -22.57
C GLU A 9 -6.15 -28.91 -22.29
N GLN A 10 -6.56 -29.09 -21.03
CA GLN A 10 -7.97 -29.18 -20.63
C GLN A 10 -8.57 -27.81 -20.29
N GLN A 11 -7.74 -26.77 -20.17
CA GLN A 11 -8.15 -25.44 -19.69
C GLN A 11 -8.27 -24.40 -20.80
N PHE A 12 -7.72 -24.68 -21.98
CA PHE A 12 -7.71 -23.76 -23.11
C PHE A 12 -8.28 -24.44 -24.35
N SER A 13 -8.90 -23.66 -25.25
CA SER A 13 -9.45 -24.18 -26.50
C SER A 13 -8.34 -24.68 -27.43
N ASP A 14 -8.63 -25.72 -28.21
CA ASP A 14 -7.72 -26.30 -29.22
C ASP A 14 -7.15 -25.25 -30.19
N ALA A 15 -7.97 -24.28 -30.61
CA ALA A 15 -7.53 -23.18 -31.48
C ALA A 15 -6.43 -22.32 -30.85
N LEU A 16 -6.49 -22.11 -29.53
CA LEU A 16 -5.49 -21.34 -28.79
C LEU A 16 -4.23 -22.17 -28.54
N LEU A 17 -4.38 -23.47 -28.28
CA LEU A 17 -3.28 -24.42 -28.14
C LEU A 17 -2.43 -24.47 -29.41
N LEU A 18 -3.07 -24.61 -30.58
CA LEU A 18 -2.36 -24.60 -31.87
C LEU A 18 -1.55 -23.32 -32.09
N GLN A 19 -2.11 -22.15 -31.77
CA GLN A 19 -1.39 -20.87 -31.88
C GLN A 19 -0.21 -20.75 -30.90
N ALA A 20 -0.32 -21.38 -29.73
CA ALA A 20 0.75 -21.39 -28.75
C ALA A 20 1.88 -22.35 -29.14
N GLU A 21 1.54 -23.51 -29.69
CA GLU A 21 2.49 -24.47 -30.27
C GLU A 21 3.25 -23.86 -31.43
N GLU A 22 2.58 -23.12 -32.32
CA GLU A 22 3.24 -22.41 -33.43
C GLU A 22 4.30 -21.41 -32.92
N LEU A 23 4.04 -20.71 -31.80
CA LEU A 23 5.03 -19.82 -31.18
C LEU A 23 6.23 -20.58 -30.59
N LEU A 24 6.01 -21.79 -30.07
CA LEU A 24 7.09 -22.66 -29.59
C LEU A 24 7.94 -23.20 -30.74
N ASP A 25 7.31 -23.61 -31.83
CA ASP A 25 7.98 -24.08 -33.04
C ASP A 25 8.82 -22.98 -33.68
N GLN A 26 8.34 -21.74 -33.66
CA GLN A 26 9.07 -20.54 -34.08
C GLN A 26 10.16 -20.11 -33.08
N GLN A 27 10.34 -20.84 -31.97
CA GLN A 27 11.26 -20.50 -30.89
C GLN A 27 11.04 -19.08 -30.33
N ALA A 28 9.81 -18.57 -30.35
CA ALA A 28 9.49 -17.20 -29.98
C ALA A 28 9.48 -16.94 -28.47
N VAL A 29 9.76 -17.96 -27.64
CA VAL A 29 9.86 -17.85 -26.17
C VAL A 29 11.32 -17.71 -25.76
N HIS A 30 11.65 -16.62 -25.08
CA HIS A 30 12.99 -16.28 -24.61
C HIS A 30 12.97 -15.84 -23.14
N GLN A 31 14.14 -15.84 -22.52
CA GLN A 31 14.35 -15.26 -21.19
C GLN A 31 13.35 -15.78 -20.14
N LEU A 32 13.16 -17.11 -20.06
CA LEU A 32 12.44 -17.70 -18.95
C LEU A 32 13.30 -17.62 -17.68
N TYR A 33 12.81 -16.96 -16.63
CA TYR A 33 13.45 -16.97 -15.32
C TYR A 33 12.42 -16.81 -14.19
N GLU A 34 12.80 -17.28 -13.01
CA GLU A 34 12.03 -17.07 -11.78
C GLU A 34 12.45 -15.72 -11.16
N LEU A 35 11.52 -14.76 -11.09
CA LEU A 35 11.78 -13.43 -10.52
C LEU A 35 11.71 -13.47 -8.99
N GLU A 36 10.69 -14.14 -8.46
CA GLU A 36 10.49 -14.40 -7.04
C GLU A 36 10.06 -15.85 -6.89
N LYS A 37 10.20 -16.43 -5.70
CA LYS A 37 9.74 -17.80 -5.44
C LYS A 37 8.31 -17.96 -5.96
N HIS A 38 8.11 -18.90 -6.89
CA HIS A 38 6.83 -19.22 -7.50
C HIS A 38 6.28 -18.20 -8.52
N LEU A 39 7.07 -17.23 -8.95
CA LEU A 39 6.72 -16.22 -9.96
C LEU A 39 7.72 -16.25 -11.12
N TRP A 40 7.24 -16.70 -12.28
CA TRP A 40 8.04 -16.89 -13.49
C TRP A 40 7.71 -15.83 -14.54
N ILE A 41 8.74 -15.35 -15.22
CA ILE A 41 8.63 -14.38 -16.31
C ILE A 41 9.23 -15.00 -17.56
N ALA A 42 8.56 -14.79 -18.70
CA ALA A 42 9.06 -15.13 -20.02
C ALA A 42 8.77 -14.00 -21.01
N GLN A 43 9.64 -13.84 -22.01
CA GLN A 43 9.36 -12.99 -23.17
C GLN A 43 8.89 -13.88 -24.32
N VAL A 44 7.67 -13.67 -24.81
CA VAL A 44 7.07 -14.46 -25.89
C VAL A 44 6.65 -13.53 -27.03
N ASP A 45 7.27 -13.64 -28.21
CA ASP A 45 7.00 -12.75 -29.35
C ASP A 45 7.02 -11.25 -28.97
N LYS A 46 8.09 -10.84 -28.27
CA LYS A 46 8.31 -9.48 -27.74
C LYS A 46 7.28 -9.01 -26.70
N ARG A 47 6.41 -9.90 -26.21
CA ARG A 47 5.45 -9.66 -25.11
C ARG A 47 5.98 -10.25 -23.81
N GLU A 48 5.75 -9.58 -22.70
CA GLU A 48 6.09 -10.13 -21.39
C GLU A 48 4.92 -10.96 -20.84
N VAL A 49 5.23 -12.16 -20.36
CA VAL A 49 4.28 -13.11 -19.78
C VAL A 49 4.72 -13.42 -18.35
N GLU A 50 3.81 -13.24 -17.40
CA GLU A 50 4.03 -13.57 -15.99
C GLU A 50 3.15 -14.76 -15.59
N MET A 51 3.75 -15.73 -14.89
CA MET A 51 3.11 -16.98 -14.49
C MET A 51 3.40 -17.26 -13.01
N GLN A 52 2.37 -17.16 -12.17
CA GLN A 52 2.49 -17.53 -10.76
C GLN A 52 2.10 -19.00 -10.59
N ILE A 53 3.04 -19.83 -10.12
CA ILE A 53 2.85 -21.28 -9.95
C ILE A 53 3.11 -21.72 -8.52
N SER A 54 2.24 -22.52 -7.90
CA SER A 54 2.47 -23.13 -6.60
C SER A 54 2.71 -24.62 -6.78
N PRO A 55 3.85 -25.17 -6.36
CA PRO A 55 4.68 -26.25 -6.93
C PRO A 55 4.21 -27.05 -8.18
N SER A 56 2.92 -27.25 -8.40
CA SER A 56 2.31 -27.96 -9.53
C SER A 56 1.02 -27.31 -10.07
N LYS A 57 0.61 -26.15 -9.57
CA LYS A 57 -0.65 -25.46 -9.92
C LYS A 57 -0.39 -24.03 -10.38
N VAL A 58 -0.97 -23.65 -11.50
CA VAL A 58 -1.05 -22.26 -11.96
C VAL A 58 -2.04 -21.52 -11.06
N LYS A 59 -1.64 -20.36 -10.53
CA LYS A 59 -2.46 -19.50 -9.64
C LYS A 59 -2.92 -18.21 -10.33
N ALA A 60 -2.02 -17.58 -11.05
CA ALA A 60 -2.27 -16.32 -11.75
C ALA A 60 -1.42 -16.26 -13.03
N LEU A 61 -1.95 -15.54 -14.01
CA LEU A 61 -1.36 -15.33 -15.32
C LEU A 61 -1.50 -13.86 -15.68
N SER A 62 -0.52 -13.31 -16.39
CA SER A 62 -0.58 -11.96 -16.95
C SER A 62 0.17 -11.92 -18.28
N CYS A 63 -0.31 -11.10 -19.21
CA CYS A 63 0.40 -10.78 -20.43
C CYS A 63 0.03 -9.37 -20.89
N ASP A 64 1.00 -8.65 -21.45
CA ASP A 64 0.84 -7.28 -21.95
C ASP A 64 0.22 -7.18 -23.35
N CYS A 65 -0.48 -8.23 -23.80
CA CYS A 65 -1.17 -8.24 -25.11
C CYS A 65 -2.67 -7.91 -24.97
N PRO A 66 -3.27 -7.21 -25.96
CA PRO A 66 -4.69 -6.81 -25.91
C PRO A 66 -5.69 -7.97 -25.80
N THR A 67 -5.33 -9.14 -26.35
CA THR A 67 -6.16 -10.35 -26.26
C THR A 67 -6.29 -10.82 -24.82
N PHE A 68 -5.21 -10.72 -24.03
CA PHE A 68 -5.24 -11.10 -22.63
C PHE A 68 -6.10 -10.15 -21.79
N GLU A 69 -6.02 -8.84 -22.05
CA GLU A 69 -6.85 -7.84 -21.36
C GLU A 69 -8.36 -8.06 -21.58
N SER A 70 -8.75 -8.59 -22.74
CA SER A 70 -10.17 -8.81 -23.08
C SER A 70 -10.70 -10.19 -22.71
N GLN A 71 -9.86 -11.23 -22.77
CA GLN A 71 -10.29 -12.63 -22.66
C GLN A 71 -9.67 -13.39 -21.47
N GLY A 72 -8.72 -12.79 -20.76
CA GLY A 72 -8.00 -13.44 -19.65
C GLY A 72 -7.11 -14.62 -20.08
N SER A 73 -6.96 -14.85 -21.39
CA SER A 73 -6.11 -15.89 -21.98
C SER A 73 -5.62 -15.42 -23.36
N CYS A 74 -4.43 -15.87 -23.76
CA CYS A 74 -3.88 -15.58 -25.08
C CYS A 74 -2.80 -16.60 -25.46
N LYS A 75 -2.41 -16.62 -26.74
CA LYS A 75 -1.37 -17.53 -27.26
C LYS A 75 -0.02 -17.36 -26.56
N HIS A 76 0.35 -16.14 -26.15
CA HIS A 76 1.62 -15.88 -25.45
C HIS A 76 1.67 -16.53 -24.07
N VAL A 77 0.60 -16.37 -23.29
CA VAL A 77 0.47 -16.98 -21.96
C VAL A 77 0.54 -18.50 -22.05
N LEU A 78 -0.16 -19.07 -23.02
CA LEU A 78 -0.20 -20.50 -23.21
C LEU A 78 1.15 -21.06 -23.68
N ALA A 79 1.83 -20.38 -24.60
CA ALA A 79 3.19 -20.73 -25.02
C ALA A 79 4.17 -20.64 -23.85
N GLY A 80 4.09 -19.58 -23.04
CA GLY A 80 4.87 -19.43 -21.81
C GLY A 80 4.65 -20.58 -20.82
N LEU A 81 3.40 -20.98 -20.60
CA LEU A 81 3.04 -22.08 -19.70
C LEU A 81 3.55 -23.44 -20.19
N LEU A 82 3.41 -23.73 -21.48
CA LEU A 82 3.92 -24.96 -22.09
C LEU A 82 5.45 -25.02 -22.01
N TYR A 83 6.12 -23.89 -22.27
CA TYR A 83 7.57 -23.77 -22.14
C TYR A 83 8.04 -23.95 -20.68
N LEU A 84 7.37 -23.30 -19.72
CA LEU A 84 7.64 -23.45 -18.29
C LEU A 84 7.43 -24.90 -17.82
N ARG A 85 6.36 -25.57 -18.27
CA ARG A 85 6.12 -26.98 -17.95
C ARG A 85 7.26 -27.88 -18.44
N ARG A 86 7.77 -27.62 -19.65
CA ARG A 86 8.93 -28.34 -20.19
C ARG A 86 10.17 -28.08 -19.35
N HIS A 87 10.46 -26.81 -19.03
CA HIS A 87 11.59 -26.42 -18.18
C HIS A 87 11.57 -27.13 -16.81
N LEU A 88 10.41 -27.13 -16.13
CA LEU A 88 10.27 -27.78 -14.82
C LEU A 88 10.41 -29.30 -14.90
N ARG A 89 9.99 -29.93 -16.01
CA ARG A 89 10.22 -31.37 -16.24
C ARG A 89 11.69 -31.65 -16.47
N GLU A 90 12.36 -30.85 -17.30
CA GLU A 90 13.80 -30.97 -17.56
C GLU A 90 14.62 -30.78 -16.27
N GLU A 91 14.25 -29.83 -15.40
CA GLU A 91 14.87 -29.66 -14.08
C GLU A 91 14.63 -30.85 -13.15
N ALA A 92 13.41 -31.40 -13.13
CA ALA A 92 13.08 -32.57 -12.31
C ALA A 92 13.78 -33.86 -12.82
N GLU A 93 13.85 -34.04 -14.14
CA GLU A 93 14.54 -35.16 -14.78
C GLU A 93 16.06 -35.05 -14.60
N ALA A 94 16.64 -33.84 -14.69
CA ALA A 94 18.04 -33.59 -14.39
C ALA A 94 18.38 -33.89 -12.92
N ALA A 95 17.49 -33.50 -11.98
CA ALA A 95 17.64 -33.81 -10.56
C ALA A 95 17.50 -35.32 -10.26
N ALA A 96 16.66 -36.03 -11.02
CA ALA A 96 16.48 -37.48 -10.90
C ALA A 96 17.58 -38.31 -11.58
N ALA A 97 18.18 -37.80 -12.66
CA ALA A 97 19.30 -38.43 -13.36
C ALA A 97 20.64 -38.31 -12.60
N THR A 98 20.73 -37.41 -11.61
CA THR A 98 21.88 -37.30 -10.69
C THR A 98 21.73 -38.20 -9.46
N THR A 99 21.65 -39.51 -9.68
CA THR A 99 22.17 -40.51 -8.74
C THR A 99 23.13 -41.43 -9.49
N PRO A 100 24.44 -41.12 -9.43
CA PRO A 100 25.35 -42.10 -8.86
C PRO A 100 26.41 -41.48 -7.93
N GLU A 101 27.02 -42.36 -7.15
CA GLU A 101 28.12 -42.15 -6.21
C GLU A 101 29.15 -41.12 -6.70
N ARG A 102 29.56 -40.21 -5.81
CA ARG A 102 30.65 -39.25 -6.03
C ARG A 102 31.92 -39.97 -6.52
N PRO A 103 32.52 -39.49 -7.62
CA PRO A 103 33.95 -39.24 -7.65
C PRO A 103 34.18 -37.73 -7.48
N LYS A 104 35.19 -37.39 -6.69
CA LYS A 104 35.72 -36.04 -6.60
C LYS A 104 36.23 -35.60 -7.98
N THR A 105 36.28 -34.28 -8.17
CA THR A 105 36.87 -33.53 -9.29
C THR A 105 36.07 -33.48 -10.58
N GLN A 106 35.26 -32.42 -10.72
CA GLN A 106 35.55 -31.31 -11.63
C GLN A 106 34.64 -30.13 -11.24
N GLN A 107 35.25 -28.99 -10.92
CA GLN A 107 34.55 -27.76 -10.61
C GLN A 107 33.70 -27.37 -11.82
N ALA A 108 32.39 -27.30 -11.64
CA ALA A 108 31.51 -26.63 -12.59
C ALA A 108 32.08 -25.22 -12.86
N PRO A 109 32.06 -24.73 -14.11
CA PRO A 109 32.60 -23.42 -14.42
C PRO A 109 31.97 -22.40 -13.48
N HIS A 110 32.80 -21.60 -12.82
CA HIS A 110 32.36 -20.55 -11.90
C HIS A 110 31.40 -19.62 -12.66
N LYS A 111 30.09 -19.89 -12.58
CA LYS A 111 29.08 -19.01 -13.15
C LYS A 111 29.26 -17.66 -12.46
N LEU A 112 29.48 -16.62 -13.26
CA LEU A 112 29.59 -15.27 -12.76
C LEU A 112 28.22 -14.90 -12.17
N THR A 113 28.16 -14.74 -10.85
CA THR A 113 26.93 -14.39 -10.12
C THR A 113 27.11 -13.02 -9.48
N ILE A 114 26.00 -12.30 -9.27
CA ILE A 114 26.01 -10.98 -8.62
C ILE A 114 26.71 -11.01 -7.25
N PRO A 115 26.45 -11.98 -6.34
CA PRO A 115 27.17 -12.04 -5.07
C PRO A 115 28.69 -12.13 -5.26
N LYS A 116 29.16 -12.99 -6.17
CA LYS A 116 30.59 -13.13 -6.47
C LYS A 116 31.19 -11.85 -7.04
N ILE A 117 30.46 -11.12 -7.90
CA ILE A 117 30.93 -9.81 -8.39
C ILE A 117 31.06 -8.84 -7.21
N LEU A 118 30.02 -8.70 -6.38
CA LEU A 118 30.00 -7.75 -5.26
C LEU A 118 31.05 -8.07 -4.17
N GLU A 119 31.43 -9.34 -4.02
CA GLU A 119 32.51 -9.78 -3.11
C GLU A 119 33.91 -9.46 -3.63
N ASN A 120 34.10 -9.32 -4.94
CA ASN A 120 35.43 -9.20 -5.58
C ASN A 120 35.70 -7.82 -6.21
N VAL A 121 34.66 -7.00 -6.47
CA VAL A 121 34.82 -5.66 -7.04
C VAL A 121 35.24 -4.66 -5.96
N GLU A 122 36.12 -3.73 -6.33
CA GLU A 122 36.53 -2.66 -5.42
C GLU A 122 35.38 -1.71 -5.11
N ARG A 123 35.32 -1.23 -3.86
CA ARG A 123 34.20 -0.40 -3.40
C ARG A 123 34.05 0.88 -4.23
N GLU A 124 35.15 1.49 -4.65
CA GLU A 124 35.14 2.72 -5.45
C GLU A 124 34.62 2.47 -6.87
N GLU A 125 35.06 1.39 -7.50
CA GLU A 125 34.57 0.96 -8.82
C GLU A 125 33.07 0.65 -8.79
N LEU A 126 32.60 -0.04 -7.76
CA LEU A 126 31.16 -0.29 -7.57
C LEU A 126 30.37 1.01 -7.39
N LEU A 127 30.89 1.97 -6.61
CA LEU A 127 30.24 3.26 -6.43
C LEU A 127 30.17 4.06 -7.73
N ASP A 128 31.22 4.02 -8.55
CA ASP A 128 31.23 4.68 -9.85
C ASP A 128 30.24 4.03 -10.83
N PHE A 129 30.19 2.70 -10.88
CA PHE A 129 29.17 1.98 -11.64
C PHE A 129 27.75 2.38 -11.21
N ILE A 130 27.48 2.40 -9.90
CA ILE A 130 26.17 2.80 -9.37
C ILE A 130 25.83 4.24 -9.77
N ARG A 131 26.80 5.17 -9.71
CA ARG A 131 26.60 6.58 -10.12
C ARG A 131 26.28 6.68 -11.61
N GLU A 132 27.04 5.99 -12.46
CA GLU A 132 26.83 6.00 -13.91
C GLU A 132 25.50 5.35 -14.29
N PHE A 133 25.17 4.20 -13.69
CA PHE A 133 23.90 3.53 -13.92
C PHE A 133 22.71 4.36 -13.42
N ALA A 134 22.84 5.08 -12.30
CA ALA A 134 21.82 6.01 -11.84
C ALA A 134 21.63 7.24 -12.76
N ARG A 135 22.68 7.69 -13.47
CA ARG A 135 22.56 8.78 -14.45
C ARG A 135 21.73 8.37 -15.68
N THR A 136 21.90 7.13 -16.14
CA THR A 136 21.24 6.61 -17.35
C THR A 136 19.89 5.97 -17.06
N ASN A 137 19.71 5.41 -15.86
CA ASN A 137 18.48 4.72 -15.45
C ASN A 137 17.74 5.48 -14.34
N ARG A 138 16.75 6.28 -14.75
CA ARG A 138 15.93 7.09 -13.83
C ARG A 138 15.14 6.27 -12.80
N ASN A 139 14.65 5.08 -13.16
CA ASN A 139 13.91 4.23 -12.23
C ASN A 139 14.84 3.71 -11.13
N PHE A 140 16.04 3.26 -11.51
CA PHE A 140 17.07 2.85 -10.55
C PHE A 140 17.47 4.01 -9.64
N ALA A 141 17.68 5.21 -10.19
CA ALA A 141 18.01 6.39 -9.39
C ALA A 141 16.95 6.72 -8.33
N LEU A 142 15.66 6.61 -8.66
CA LEU A 142 14.56 6.83 -7.71
C LEU A 142 14.49 5.74 -6.66
N ALA A 143 14.67 4.47 -7.04
CA ALA A 143 14.70 3.35 -6.11
C ALA A 143 15.89 3.44 -5.14
N LEU A 144 17.08 3.81 -5.65
CA LEU A 144 18.28 4.02 -4.86
C LEU A 144 18.09 5.16 -3.85
N LYS A 145 17.54 6.30 -4.31
CA LYS A 145 17.21 7.43 -3.42
C LYS A 145 16.19 7.03 -2.36
N ALA A 146 15.14 6.29 -2.72
CA ALA A 146 14.15 5.82 -1.77
C ALA A 146 14.79 4.94 -0.71
N ARG A 147 15.56 3.91 -1.11
CA ARG A 147 16.22 2.96 -0.21
C ARG A 147 17.16 3.62 0.79
N PHE A 148 17.90 4.65 0.38
CA PHE A 148 18.94 5.27 1.19
C PHE A 148 18.58 6.67 1.70
N ALA A 149 17.32 7.10 1.59
CA ALA A 149 16.89 8.45 1.97
C ALA A 149 17.18 8.75 3.46
N GLY A 150 16.90 7.81 4.36
CA GLY A 150 17.17 7.96 5.80
C GLY A 150 18.66 7.94 6.17
N SER A 151 19.55 7.54 5.25
CA SER A 151 21.01 7.52 5.49
C SER A 151 21.69 8.84 5.11
N VAL A 152 20.95 9.79 4.53
CA VAL A 152 21.48 11.09 4.09
C VAL A 152 20.89 12.19 4.97
N LEU A 153 21.76 12.86 5.72
CA LEU A 153 21.43 14.09 6.44
C LEU A 153 21.48 15.26 5.46
N LEU A 154 20.36 15.95 5.28
CA LEU A 154 20.29 17.16 4.46
C LEU A 154 19.95 18.37 5.35
N SER A 155 20.27 19.56 4.87
CA SER A 155 19.98 20.82 5.57
C SER A 155 18.48 21.05 5.79
N ASP A 156 17.63 20.41 4.99
CA ASP A 156 16.17 20.39 5.12
C ASP A 156 15.65 18.95 4.97
N ASP A 157 15.75 18.17 6.05
CA ASP A 157 15.27 16.79 6.11
C ASP A 157 13.75 16.68 5.87
N ARG A 158 13.00 17.77 6.05
CA ARG A 158 11.55 17.79 5.81
C ARG A 158 11.21 17.73 4.32
N GLN A 159 12.05 18.31 3.47
CA GLN A 159 11.79 18.39 2.04
C GLN A 159 12.24 17.14 1.28
N LYS A 160 13.23 16.39 1.76
CA LYS A 160 13.84 15.29 0.99
C LYS A 160 12.81 14.23 0.56
N TYR A 161 11.93 13.82 1.46
CA TYR A 161 10.87 12.84 1.17
C TYR A 161 9.78 13.41 0.26
N ARG A 162 9.41 14.68 0.44
CA ARG A 162 8.45 15.36 -0.44
C ARG A 162 8.97 15.44 -1.86
N GLN A 163 10.22 15.88 -2.03
CA GLN A 163 10.89 15.99 -3.33
C GLN A 163 11.04 14.62 -3.99
N LEU A 164 11.38 13.57 -3.23
CA LEU A 164 11.43 12.20 -3.73
C LEU A 164 10.06 11.75 -4.25
N LEU A 165 9.00 11.90 -3.45
CA LEU A 165 7.64 11.53 -3.85
C LEU A 165 7.14 12.36 -5.02
N ASP A 166 7.39 13.67 -5.05
CA ASP A 166 7.07 14.54 -6.18
C ASP A 166 7.78 14.08 -7.47
N ALA A 167 9.06 13.70 -7.37
CA ALA A 167 9.79 13.17 -8.50
C ALA A 167 9.18 11.85 -9.00
N VAL A 168 8.83 10.91 -8.11
CA VAL A 168 8.22 9.64 -8.51
C VAL A 168 6.84 9.86 -9.14
N ILE A 169 6.01 10.69 -8.51
CA ILE A 169 4.64 10.98 -8.96
C ILE A 169 4.62 11.75 -10.28
N SER A 170 5.45 12.78 -10.44
CA SER A 170 5.51 13.56 -11.68
C SER A 170 5.89 12.69 -12.88
N ASN A 171 6.78 11.72 -12.70
CA ASN A 171 7.17 10.78 -13.76
C ASN A 171 6.13 9.72 -14.07
N ALA A 172 5.24 9.47 -13.11
CA ALA A 172 4.20 8.46 -13.22
C ALA A 172 2.94 8.99 -13.94
N ARG A 173 2.75 10.32 -13.99
CA ARG A 173 1.57 10.95 -14.59
C ARG A 173 1.64 10.96 -16.11
N ASN A 174 0.50 10.70 -16.75
CA ASN A 174 0.33 10.91 -18.18
C ASN A 174 -0.16 12.34 -18.50
N LYS A 175 -0.33 12.65 -19.79
CA LYS A 175 -0.79 13.97 -20.26
C LYS A 175 -2.17 14.40 -19.73
N LYS A 176 -3.00 13.45 -19.27
CA LYS A 176 -4.33 13.69 -18.69
C LYS A 176 -4.31 13.74 -17.17
N ASP A 177 -3.12 13.83 -16.56
CA ASP A 177 -2.92 13.84 -15.11
C ASP A 177 -3.33 12.54 -14.40
N GLN A 178 -3.51 11.45 -15.16
CA GLN A 178 -3.88 10.12 -14.66
C GLN A 178 -2.62 9.24 -14.48
N LEU A 179 -2.71 8.25 -13.59
CA LEU A 179 -1.66 7.27 -13.32
C LEU A 179 -2.05 5.91 -13.91
N SER A 180 -1.15 5.34 -14.72
CA SER A 180 -1.33 3.97 -15.20
C SER A 180 -1.05 2.96 -14.08
N PHE A 181 -1.55 1.74 -14.23
CA PHE A 181 -1.32 0.65 -13.27
C PHE A 181 0.17 0.47 -12.91
N ARG A 182 1.05 0.34 -13.92
CA ARG A 182 2.50 0.20 -13.71
C ARG A 182 3.11 1.40 -12.98
N ALA A 183 2.63 2.60 -13.31
CA ALA A 183 3.14 3.83 -12.70
C ALA A 183 2.71 3.95 -11.23
N THR A 184 1.46 3.56 -10.92
CA THR A 184 0.96 3.46 -9.55
C THR A 184 1.70 2.40 -8.73
N GLN A 185 1.97 1.21 -9.29
CA GLN A 185 2.76 0.18 -8.60
C GLN A 185 4.15 0.67 -8.21
N LYS A 186 4.81 1.49 -9.05
CA LYS A 186 6.10 2.11 -8.70
C LYS A 186 5.97 3.06 -7.51
N ILE A 187 4.93 3.89 -7.50
CA ILE A 187 4.64 4.77 -6.36
C ILE A 187 4.42 3.94 -5.10
N ILE A 188 3.63 2.86 -5.18
CA ILE A 188 3.35 1.95 -4.07
C ILE A 188 4.65 1.37 -3.51
N LYS A 189 5.55 0.87 -4.38
CA LYS A 189 6.84 0.31 -3.95
C LYS A 189 7.71 1.35 -3.22
N VAL A 190 7.79 2.57 -3.75
CA VAL A 190 8.55 3.65 -3.08
C VAL A 190 7.91 4.04 -1.76
N ALA A 191 6.58 4.17 -1.71
CA ALA A 191 5.87 4.51 -0.48
C ALA A 191 6.04 3.43 0.60
N ALA A 192 5.94 2.14 0.24
CA ALA A 192 6.17 1.02 1.16
C ALA A 192 7.59 1.02 1.74
N GLU A 193 8.60 1.31 0.93
CA GLU A 193 9.98 1.45 1.39
C GLU A 193 10.14 2.59 2.41
N LEU A 194 9.47 3.72 2.16
CA LEU A 194 9.49 4.85 3.10
C LEU A 194 8.73 4.52 4.39
N ILE A 195 7.60 3.82 4.33
CA ILE A 195 6.87 3.35 5.52
C ILE A 195 7.79 2.48 6.38
N GLN A 196 8.50 1.52 5.77
CA GLN A 196 9.46 0.67 6.48
C GLN A 196 10.58 1.51 7.15
N GLN A 197 11.09 2.53 6.47
CA GLN A 197 12.08 3.44 7.07
C GLN A 197 11.48 4.21 8.25
N SER A 198 10.24 4.68 8.16
CA SER A 198 9.59 5.39 9.27
C SER A 198 9.42 4.51 10.49
N GLU A 199 9.06 3.24 10.30
CA GLU A 199 8.97 2.25 11.37
C GLU A 199 10.34 2.03 12.02
N GLN A 200 11.39 1.84 11.22
CA GLN A 200 12.74 1.68 11.74
C GLN A 200 13.23 2.93 12.50
N SER A 201 12.90 4.14 12.03
CA SER A 201 13.22 5.39 12.72
C SER A 201 12.51 5.49 14.08
N ILE A 202 11.24 5.08 14.17
CA ILE A 202 10.51 5.00 15.44
C ILE A 202 11.22 4.03 16.40
N LEU A 203 11.57 2.83 15.94
CA LEU A 203 12.25 1.81 16.75
C LEU A 203 13.64 2.26 17.23
N ASN A 204 14.35 3.03 16.40
CA ASN A 204 15.67 3.56 16.71
C ASN A 204 15.62 4.81 17.63
N GLY A 205 14.43 5.28 18.00
CA GLY A 205 14.27 6.46 18.86
C GLY A 205 14.45 7.79 18.14
N ASP A 206 14.30 7.83 16.81
CA ASP A 206 14.26 9.07 16.02
C ASP A 206 12.85 9.33 15.47
N PRO A 207 11.95 9.89 16.31
CA PRO A 207 10.59 10.15 15.89
C PRO A 207 10.46 11.35 14.93
N ASN A 208 11.50 12.19 14.79
CA ASN A 208 11.46 13.32 13.86
C ASN A 208 11.59 12.84 12.42
N GLU A 209 12.55 11.95 12.15
CA GLU A 209 12.72 11.36 10.82
C GLU A 209 11.47 10.58 10.40
N ALA A 210 10.90 9.80 11.32
CA ALA A 210 9.63 9.12 11.09
C ALA A 210 8.52 10.10 10.70
N LEU A 211 8.37 11.22 11.43
CA LEU A 211 7.36 12.22 11.09
C LEU A 211 7.62 12.91 9.75
N HIS A 212 8.87 13.17 9.38
CA HIS A 212 9.18 13.73 8.06
C HIS A 212 8.68 12.83 6.92
N ILE A 213 8.82 11.52 7.08
CA ILE A 213 8.31 10.52 6.14
C ILE A 213 6.78 10.48 6.15
N LEU A 214 6.17 10.30 7.34
CA LEU A 214 4.73 10.12 7.48
C LEU A 214 3.94 11.35 6.98
N GLU A 215 4.41 12.57 7.29
CA GLU A 215 3.85 13.82 6.76
C GLU A 215 3.91 13.86 5.22
N ALA A 216 5.06 13.50 4.64
CA ALA A 216 5.25 13.53 3.19
C ALA A 216 4.34 12.51 2.47
N LEU A 217 4.17 11.32 3.05
CA LEU A 217 3.29 10.29 2.49
C LEU A 217 1.82 10.73 2.50
N ILE A 218 1.32 11.27 3.62
CA ILE A 218 -0.05 11.82 3.69
C ILE A 218 -0.24 12.91 2.63
N GLU A 219 0.66 13.89 2.58
CA GLU A 219 0.53 15.04 1.68
C GLU A 219 0.55 14.65 0.19
N LYS A 220 1.36 13.66 -0.19
CA LYS A 220 1.62 13.32 -1.59
C LYS A 220 0.77 12.17 -2.11
N ILE A 221 0.39 11.20 -1.28
CA ILE A 221 -0.38 10.04 -1.70
C ILE A 221 -1.89 10.35 -1.75
N THR A 222 -2.44 11.07 -0.78
CA THR A 222 -3.89 11.36 -0.76
C THR A 222 -4.42 12.02 -2.06
N PRO A 223 -3.75 13.03 -2.65
CA PRO A 223 -4.26 13.68 -3.87
C PRO A 223 -4.24 12.79 -5.14
N ILE A 224 -3.52 11.67 -5.12
CA ILE A 224 -3.35 10.80 -6.29
C ILE A 224 -4.20 9.53 -6.25
N ILE A 225 -4.85 9.21 -5.12
CA ILE A 225 -5.67 8.00 -4.96
C ILE A 225 -6.66 7.87 -6.14
N ARG A 226 -7.49 8.89 -6.35
CA ARG A 226 -8.52 8.90 -7.41
C ARG A 226 -7.98 8.95 -8.84
N LYS A 227 -6.66 9.07 -9.00
CA LYS A 227 -5.97 9.14 -10.29
C LYS A 227 -5.29 7.81 -10.63
N ALA A 228 -5.30 6.85 -9.71
CA ALA A 228 -4.72 5.53 -9.90
C ALA A 228 -5.70 4.60 -10.61
N ALA A 229 -5.37 4.15 -11.82
CA ALA A 229 -6.23 3.23 -12.57
C ALA A 229 -6.31 1.84 -11.90
N GLY A 230 -7.34 1.59 -11.08
CA GLY A 230 -7.66 0.29 -10.50
C GLY A 230 -6.77 -0.14 -9.33
N LEU A 231 -6.09 0.82 -8.69
CA LEU A 231 -5.18 0.60 -7.55
C LEU A 231 -5.46 1.58 -6.41
N GLU A 232 -6.66 2.16 -6.38
CA GLU A 232 -7.10 3.09 -5.35
C GLU A 232 -7.05 2.44 -3.97
N GLU A 233 -7.56 1.22 -3.83
CA GLU A 233 -7.55 0.45 -2.58
C GLU A 233 -6.14 0.16 -2.07
N ASN A 234 -5.17 -0.08 -2.97
CA ASN A 234 -3.77 -0.29 -2.60
C ASN A 234 -3.13 0.99 -2.05
N LEU A 235 -3.47 2.15 -2.63
CA LEU A 235 -3.00 3.44 -2.12
C LEU A 235 -3.67 3.81 -0.80
N GLU A 236 -4.96 3.49 -0.63
CA GLU A 236 -5.66 3.64 0.64
C GLU A 236 -5.06 2.74 1.73
N GLY A 237 -4.76 1.47 1.40
CA GLY A 237 -4.10 0.55 2.33
C GLY A 237 -2.71 1.00 2.76
N LEU A 238 -1.95 1.69 1.90
CA LEU A 238 -0.69 2.33 2.31
C LEU A 238 -0.93 3.47 3.31
N LEU A 239 -1.97 4.28 3.11
CA LEU A 239 -2.30 5.35 4.04
C LEU A 239 -2.80 4.80 5.38
N ASP A 240 -3.52 3.68 5.38
CA ASP A 240 -3.89 2.99 6.62
C ASP A 240 -2.64 2.60 7.42
N GLN A 241 -1.61 2.04 6.76
CA GLN A 241 -0.32 1.74 7.40
C GLN A 241 0.36 3.01 7.93
N VAL A 242 0.37 4.10 7.16
CA VAL A 242 0.92 5.39 7.61
C VAL A 242 0.21 5.90 8.87
N PHE A 243 -1.11 5.81 8.92
CA PHE A 243 -1.88 6.22 10.11
C PHE A 243 -1.71 5.26 11.29
N GLN A 244 -1.48 3.96 11.06
CA GLN A 244 -1.09 3.02 12.11
C GLN A 244 0.27 3.38 12.71
N GLN A 245 1.24 3.78 11.89
CA GLN A 245 2.54 4.25 12.39
C GLN A 245 2.41 5.53 13.23
N TYR A 246 1.53 6.47 12.85
CA TYR A 246 1.18 7.60 13.73
C TYR A 246 0.63 7.13 15.08
N GLN A 247 -0.29 6.16 15.10
CA GLN A 247 -0.84 5.64 16.36
C GLN A 247 0.24 5.00 17.23
N LEU A 248 1.13 4.20 16.63
CA LEU A 248 2.28 3.61 17.33
C LEU A 248 3.16 4.70 17.95
N LEU A 249 3.48 5.74 17.18
CA LEU A 249 4.28 6.87 17.67
C LEU A 249 3.58 7.61 18.82
N LEU A 250 2.27 7.88 18.71
CA LEU A 250 1.52 8.59 19.75
C LEU A 250 1.33 7.77 21.03
N ASN A 251 1.41 6.43 20.95
CA ASN A 251 1.37 5.55 22.11
C ASN A 251 2.72 5.44 22.84
N GLN A 252 3.79 6.00 22.27
CA GLN A 252 5.08 6.13 22.92
C GLN A 252 5.19 7.44 23.72
N LEU A 253 6.17 7.49 24.63
CA LEU A 253 6.54 8.73 25.31
C LEU A 253 7.27 9.66 24.33
N ILE A 254 6.53 10.58 23.72
CA ILE A 254 7.07 11.59 22.81
C ILE A 254 7.03 13.00 23.43
N ALA A 255 7.96 13.85 23.02
CA ALA A 255 8.06 15.21 23.52
C ALA A 255 6.78 16.02 23.23
N PRO A 256 6.30 16.89 24.15
CA PRO A 256 5.12 17.72 23.93
C PRO A 256 5.20 18.61 22.68
N ALA A 257 6.40 19.13 22.36
CA ALA A 257 6.62 19.89 21.13
C ALA A 257 6.31 19.06 19.86
N LEU A 258 6.61 17.76 19.90
CA LEU A 258 6.33 16.84 18.81
C LEU A 258 4.82 16.59 18.67
N LYS A 259 4.09 16.37 19.78
CA LYS A 259 2.62 16.27 19.78
C LYS A 259 1.97 17.50 19.14
N ARG A 260 2.45 18.71 19.49
CA ARG A 260 1.96 19.97 18.89
C ARG A 260 2.23 20.04 17.38
N ARG A 261 3.44 19.68 16.94
CA ARG A 261 3.76 19.63 15.51
C ARG A 261 2.82 18.67 14.76
N ILE A 262 2.55 17.49 15.33
CA ILE A 262 1.61 16.52 14.75
C ILE A 262 0.21 17.13 14.68
N TRP A 263 -0.27 17.74 15.77
CA TRP A 263 -1.56 18.43 15.79
C TRP A 263 -1.66 19.47 14.67
N ASP A 264 -0.69 20.39 14.59
CA ASP A 264 -0.70 21.49 13.62
C ASP A 264 -0.73 20.97 12.17
N PHE A 265 0.05 19.93 11.90
CA PHE A 265 0.04 19.27 10.59
C PHE A 265 -1.33 18.66 10.27
N LEU A 266 -1.87 17.80 11.15
CA LEU A 266 -3.15 17.13 10.93
C LEU A 266 -4.32 18.13 10.81
N ALA A 267 -4.33 19.14 11.67
CA ALA A 267 -5.34 20.21 11.64
C ALA A 267 -5.26 21.06 10.35
N ALA A 268 -4.06 21.24 9.78
CA ALA A 268 -3.90 21.86 8.47
C ALA A 268 -4.37 20.96 7.32
N GLU A 269 -4.05 19.67 7.35
CA GLU A 269 -4.45 18.72 6.31
C GLU A 269 -5.97 18.56 6.23
N THR A 270 -6.68 18.49 7.36
CA THR A 270 -8.15 18.37 7.38
C THR A 270 -8.89 19.53 6.68
N LYS A 271 -8.25 20.69 6.56
CA LYS A 271 -8.81 21.87 5.88
C LYS A 271 -8.68 21.79 4.35
N LYS A 272 -7.85 20.90 3.80
CA LYS A 272 -7.62 20.78 2.36
C LYS A 272 -8.75 19.99 1.68
N SER A 273 -9.14 20.45 0.48
CA SER A 273 -10.24 19.84 -0.28
C SER A 273 -9.97 18.41 -0.75
N VAL A 274 -8.70 18.01 -0.87
CA VAL A 274 -8.31 16.66 -1.33
C VAL A 274 -8.77 15.55 -0.39
N TYR A 275 -8.81 15.79 0.92
CA TYR A 275 -9.27 14.82 1.91
C TYR A 275 -10.78 14.67 1.97
N LEU A 276 -11.53 15.60 1.37
CA LEU A 276 -12.99 15.54 1.32
C LEU A 276 -13.49 14.37 0.49
N HIS A 277 -12.66 13.89 -0.43
CA HIS A 277 -13.01 12.81 -1.34
C HIS A 277 -12.49 11.44 -0.88
N SER A 278 -11.56 11.40 0.09
CA SER A 278 -11.11 10.15 0.70
C SER A 278 -11.69 10.02 2.10
N PHE A 279 -12.80 9.29 2.16
CA PHE A 279 -13.51 8.98 3.40
C PHE A 279 -12.59 8.38 4.48
N VAL A 280 -11.76 7.42 4.06
CA VAL A 280 -10.86 6.67 4.92
C VAL A 280 -9.83 7.60 5.54
N CYS A 281 -9.08 8.35 4.72
CA CYS A 281 -8.06 9.29 5.21
C CYS A 281 -8.66 10.28 6.22
N PHE A 282 -9.86 10.77 5.94
CA PHE A 282 -10.52 11.75 6.76
C PHE A 282 -10.90 11.18 8.14
N LEU A 283 -11.42 9.95 8.21
CA LEU A 283 -11.67 9.24 9.47
C LEU A 283 -10.39 9.07 10.29
N HIS A 284 -9.27 8.73 9.66
CA HIS A 284 -7.99 8.56 10.34
C HIS A 284 -7.45 9.89 10.90
N LEU A 285 -7.52 10.98 10.13
CA LEU A 285 -7.10 12.31 10.58
C LEU A 285 -7.86 12.75 11.85
N PHE A 286 -9.20 12.63 11.84
CA PHE A 286 -10.00 13.03 12.99
C PHE A 286 -9.79 12.12 14.20
N ARG A 287 -9.56 10.81 13.99
CA ARG A 287 -9.21 9.90 15.08
C ARG A 287 -7.92 10.34 15.79
N LEU A 288 -6.89 10.69 15.02
CA LEU A 288 -5.61 11.15 15.59
C LEU A 288 -5.75 12.51 16.29
N LEU A 289 -6.47 13.46 15.69
CA LEU A 289 -6.78 14.73 16.33
C LEU A 289 -7.55 14.52 17.64
N HIS A 290 -8.55 13.64 17.65
CA HIS A 290 -9.30 13.32 18.86
C HIS A 290 -8.42 12.73 19.98
N GLN A 291 -7.44 11.89 19.61
CA GLN A 291 -6.46 11.34 20.55
C GLN A 291 -5.52 12.43 21.10
N LEU A 292 -5.09 13.37 20.26
CA LEU A 292 -4.17 14.45 20.63
C LEU A 292 -4.81 15.62 21.38
N ALA A 293 -6.14 15.74 21.33
CA ALA A 293 -6.88 16.81 21.99
C ALA A 293 -6.86 16.61 23.51
N GLU A 294 -5.83 17.15 24.17
CA GLU A 294 -5.65 17.11 25.63
C GLU A 294 -5.96 18.49 26.26
N GLU A 295 -5.71 19.59 25.54
CA GLU A 295 -5.97 20.94 26.03
C GLU A 295 -7.37 21.46 25.65
N PRO A 296 -8.05 22.26 26.50
CA PRO A 296 -9.37 22.83 26.17
C PRO A 296 -9.40 23.62 24.86
N ARG A 297 -8.30 24.29 24.52
CA ARG A 297 -8.15 25.01 23.24
C ARG A 297 -8.21 24.05 22.04
N GLN A 298 -7.49 22.93 22.12
CA GLN A 298 -7.47 21.90 21.08
C GLN A 298 -8.84 21.24 20.93
N MET A 299 -9.49 20.90 22.05
CA MET A 299 -10.83 20.33 22.06
C MET A 299 -11.85 21.27 21.41
N THR A 300 -11.78 22.56 21.75
CA THR A 300 -12.64 23.60 21.14
C THR A 300 -12.37 23.76 19.65
N GLU A 301 -11.10 23.77 19.22
CA GLU A 301 -10.75 23.83 17.80
C GLU A 301 -11.26 22.61 17.03
N LEU A 302 -11.09 21.41 17.59
CA LEU A 302 -11.56 20.17 16.98
C LEU A 302 -13.08 20.12 16.89
N ARG A 303 -13.82 20.54 17.92
CA ARG A 303 -15.29 20.64 17.84
C ARG A 303 -15.74 21.59 16.73
N LYS A 304 -15.10 22.77 16.59
CA LYS A 304 -15.39 23.71 15.50
C LYS A 304 -15.13 23.09 14.13
N LEU A 305 -14.05 22.31 13.98
CA LEU A 305 -13.78 21.57 12.75
C LEU A 305 -14.90 20.54 12.51
N ILE A 306 -15.25 19.72 13.50
CA ILE A 306 -16.32 18.72 13.38
C ILE A 306 -17.64 19.38 12.94
N GLU A 307 -18.04 20.48 13.56
CA GLU A 307 -19.26 21.23 13.25
C GLU A 307 -19.28 21.72 11.80
N GLN A 308 -18.20 22.34 11.33
CA GLN A 308 -18.05 22.75 9.92
C GLN A 308 -18.20 21.58 8.95
N PHE A 309 -17.81 20.37 9.37
CA PHE A 309 -17.99 19.17 8.59
C PHE A 309 -19.43 18.67 8.62
N LEU A 310 -20.06 18.58 9.79
CA LEU A 310 -21.45 18.13 9.95
C LEU A 310 -22.46 18.90 9.08
N HIS A 311 -22.24 20.21 8.89
CA HIS A 311 -23.08 21.07 8.04
C HIS A 311 -22.98 20.79 6.52
N ARG A 312 -22.09 19.89 6.08
CA ARG A 312 -21.92 19.59 4.66
C ARG A 312 -23.03 18.65 4.16
N LYS A 313 -23.55 18.95 2.96
CA LYS A 313 -24.70 18.23 2.36
C LYS A 313 -24.43 16.76 2.01
N LYS A 314 -23.17 16.35 1.82
CA LYS A 314 -22.81 15.00 1.34
C LYS A 314 -21.85 14.32 2.30
N ILE A 315 -22.39 13.68 3.33
CA ILE A 315 -21.65 12.89 4.32
C ILE A 315 -22.38 11.57 4.51
N LYS A 316 -21.64 10.46 4.53
CA LYS A 316 -22.20 9.13 4.84
C LYS A 316 -22.73 9.12 6.29
N SER A 317 -23.88 8.50 6.53
CA SER A 317 -24.54 8.41 7.84
C SER A 317 -23.60 7.88 8.93
N ALA A 318 -22.94 6.74 8.70
CA ALA A 318 -21.97 6.15 9.61
C ALA A 318 -20.84 7.11 10.02
N PHE A 319 -20.45 8.04 9.16
CA PHE A 319 -19.42 9.02 9.48
C PHE A 319 -19.94 10.25 10.18
N ARG A 320 -21.14 10.70 9.81
CA ARG A 320 -21.86 11.72 10.59
C ARG A 320 -22.02 11.24 12.04
N ALA A 321 -22.45 10.00 12.25
CA ALA A 321 -22.51 9.40 13.57
C ALA A 321 -21.15 9.39 14.28
N LYS A 322 -20.06 9.03 13.59
CA LYS A 322 -18.73 9.05 14.21
C LYS A 322 -18.28 10.46 14.64
N LEU A 323 -18.63 11.49 13.87
CA LEU A 323 -18.39 12.89 14.22
C LEU A 323 -19.19 13.30 15.48
N HIS A 324 -20.44 12.85 15.62
CA HIS A 324 -21.23 13.06 16.82
C HIS A 324 -20.62 12.34 18.04
N VAL A 325 -20.18 11.09 17.89
CA VAL A 325 -19.46 10.35 18.93
C VAL A 325 -18.24 11.13 19.43
N TRP A 326 -17.38 11.62 18.52
CA TRP A 326 -16.22 12.41 18.94
C TRP A 326 -16.60 13.74 19.60
N THR A 327 -17.68 14.39 19.16
CA THR A 327 -18.14 15.63 19.82
C THR A 327 -18.58 15.36 21.26
N PHE A 328 -19.34 14.28 21.45
CA PHE A 328 -19.76 13.82 22.77
C PHE A 328 -18.56 13.46 23.66
N GLU A 329 -17.60 12.67 23.17
CA GLU A 329 -16.38 12.28 23.89
C GLU A 329 -15.54 13.52 24.28
N LEU A 330 -15.45 14.54 23.41
CA LEU A 330 -14.75 15.79 23.72
C LEU A 330 -15.44 16.58 24.83
N LEU A 331 -16.78 16.64 24.86
CA LEU A 331 -17.52 17.32 25.94
C LEU A 331 -17.31 16.62 27.28
N GLN A 332 -17.27 15.28 27.28
CA GLN A 332 -16.92 14.50 28.47
C GLN A 332 -15.48 14.79 28.92
N LYS A 333 -14.51 14.82 28.01
CA LYS A 333 -13.11 15.15 28.32
C LYS A 333 -12.94 16.56 28.88
N GLU A 334 -13.76 17.53 28.46
CA GLU A 334 -13.79 18.88 29.02
C GLU A 334 -14.47 18.97 30.40
N ASN A 335 -14.90 17.83 30.98
CA ASN A 335 -15.64 17.76 32.23
C ASN A 335 -16.98 18.53 32.18
N LYS A 336 -17.69 18.44 31.04
CA LYS A 336 -19.01 19.05 30.80
C LYS A 336 -20.10 17.98 30.60
N PRO A 337 -20.38 17.13 31.60
CA PRO A 337 -21.29 15.99 31.42
C PRO A 337 -22.72 16.40 31.07
N SER A 338 -23.22 17.52 31.60
CA SER A 338 -24.57 18.01 31.28
C SER A 338 -24.70 18.48 29.83
N GLU A 339 -23.68 19.13 29.28
CA GLU A 339 -23.65 19.50 27.86
C GLU A 339 -23.53 18.27 26.96
N ALA A 340 -22.71 17.28 27.36
CA ALA A 340 -22.59 16.02 26.64
C ALA A 340 -23.91 15.27 26.56
N GLU A 341 -24.66 15.21 27.67
CA GLU A 341 -25.97 14.55 27.73
C GLU A 341 -27.01 15.29 26.88
N ALA A 342 -27.05 16.63 26.96
CA ALA A 342 -27.94 17.43 26.11
C ALA A 342 -27.63 17.22 24.61
N TYR A 343 -26.35 17.15 24.25
CA TYR A 343 -25.90 16.87 22.90
C TYR A 343 -26.33 15.48 22.43
N LEU A 344 -26.18 14.46 23.30
CA LEU A 344 -26.61 13.09 23.00
C LEU A 344 -28.11 13.06 22.65
N ILE A 345 -28.96 13.63 23.52
CA ILE A 345 -30.42 13.67 23.34
C ILE A 345 -30.80 14.39 22.04
N GLN A 346 -30.17 15.52 21.74
CA GLN A 346 -30.46 16.32 20.54
C GLN A 346 -30.20 15.55 19.23
N HIS A 347 -29.28 14.59 19.24
CA HIS A 347 -28.81 13.89 18.06
C HIS A 347 -29.22 12.41 17.99
N LEU A 348 -30.11 11.93 18.87
CA LEU A 348 -30.61 10.54 18.87
C LEU A 348 -31.38 10.14 17.59
N HIS A 349 -31.79 11.11 16.77
CA HIS A 349 -32.44 10.85 15.48
C HIS A 349 -31.49 10.28 14.41
N GLU A 350 -30.17 10.30 14.64
CA GLU A 350 -29.18 9.69 13.75
C GLU A 350 -28.99 8.21 14.13
N PRO A 351 -29.39 7.23 13.27
CA PRO A 351 -29.49 5.82 13.66
C PRO A 351 -28.19 5.21 14.21
N GLU A 352 -27.06 5.46 13.55
CA GLU A 352 -25.78 4.92 13.99
C GLU A 352 -25.25 5.60 15.28
N PHE A 353 -25.70 6.83 15.58
CA PHE A 353 -25.38 7.50 16.84
C PHE A 353 -26.26 7.01 17.99
N LEU A 354 -27.55 6.75 17.72
CA LEU A 354 -28.45 6.07 18.66
C LEU A 354 -27.95 4.68 19.03
N LEU A 355 -27.46 3.92 18.03
CA LEU A 355 -26.86 2.61 18.27
C LEU A 355 -25.64 2.72 19.20
N PHE A 356 -24.76 3.70 18.97
CA PHE A 356 -23.66 4.00 19.87
C PHE A 356 -24.13 4.32 21.30
N ALA A 357 -25.12 5.20 21.46
CA ALA A 357 -25.66 5.57 22.78
C ALA A 357 -26.29 4.36 23.50
N THR A 358 -26.94 3.48 22.75
CA THR A 358 -27.53 2.23 23.28
C THR A 358 -26.45 1.28 23.79
N HIS A 359 -25.40 1.05 23.00
CA HIS A 359 -24.26 0.23 23.42
C HIS A 359 -23.53 0.83 24.62
N GLN A 360 -23.31 2.14 24.63
CA GLN A 360 -22.71 2.83 25.75
C GLN A 360 -23.51 2.63 27.04
N ALA A 361 -24.83 2.85 27.01
CA ALA A 361 -25.70 2.62 28.17
C ALA A 361 -25.64 1.15 28.64
N PHE A 362 -25.57 0.20 27.71
CA PHE A 362 -25.42 -1.22 28.03
C PHE A 362 -24.08 -1.52 28.71
N ASP A 363 -22.97 -1.00 28.19
CA ASP A 363 -21.62 -1.20 28.73
C ASP A 363 -21.45 -0.61 30.13
N TYR A 364 -22.15 0.49 30.44
CA TYR A 364 -22.21 1.08 31.79
C TYR A 364 -23.20 0.39 32.73
N GLY A 365 -23.90 -0.66 32.30
CA GLY A 365 -24.90 -1.38 33.09
C GLY A 365 -26.22 -0.63 33.28
N GLU A 366 -26.47 0.43 32.50
CA GLU A 366 -27.71 1.23 32.51
C GLU A 366 -28.79 0.55 31.65
N TYR A 367 -29.16 -0.69 31.99
CA TYR A 367 -29.99 -1.55 31.13
C TYR A 367 -31.37 -0.96 30.79
N GLU A 368 -32.02 -0.26 31.71
CA GLU A 368 -33.31 0.40 31.45
C GLU A 368 -33.17 1.53 30.42
N ARG A 369 -32.08 2.29 30.49
CA ARG A 369 -31.77 3.34 29.52
C ARG A 369 -31.44 2.74 28.16
N ALA A 370 -30.61 1.68 28.12
CA ALA A 370 -30.31 0.96 26.89
C ALA A 370 -31.59 0.42 26.22
N ARG A 371 -32.51 -0.14 27.01
CA ARG A 371 -33.81 -0.62 26.53
C ARG A 371 -34.67 0.52 25.96
N PHE A 372 -34.73 1.66 26.65
CA PHE A 372 -35.46 2.83 26.18
C PHE A 372 -34.92 3.34 24.83
N LEU A 373 -33.59 3.50 24.72
CA LEU A 373 -32.93 3.93 23.49
C LEU A 373 -33.13 2.94 22.34
N ALA A 374 -33.02 1.63 22.61
CA ALA A 374 -33.29 0.60 21.62
C ALA A 374 -34.74 0.63 21.11
N HIS A 375 -35.71 0.90 21.98
CA HIS A 375 -37.11 1.06 21.58
C HIS A 375 -37.35 2.30 20.72
N GLN A 376 -36.67 3.42 20.98
CA GLN A 376 -36.73 4.59 20.09
C GLN A 376 -36.24 4.24 18.68
N GLY A 377 -35.16 3.48 18.57
CA GLY A 377 -34.59 3.08 17.27
C GLY A 377 -35.42 2.08 16.47
N LEU A 378 -36.48 1.49 17.07
CA LEU A 378 -37.44 0.63 16.38
C LEU A 378 -38.67 1.42 15.86
N GLN A 379 -38.83 2.67 16.29
CA GLN A 379 -39.96 3.53 15.92
C GLN A 379 -39.64 4.47 14.74
N ASP A 380 -38.36 4.72 14.48
CA ASP A 380 -37.81 5.40 13.29
C ASP A 380 -37.52 4.39 12.17
#